data_AF-A0A2N3BWA0-F1
#
_entry.id   AF-A0A2N3BWA0-F1
#
_cell.length_a   1.000
_cell.length_b   1.000
_cell.length_c   1.000
_cell.angle_alpha   90.00
_cell.angle_beta   90.00
_cell.angle_gamma   90.00
#
_symmetry.space_group_name_H-M   'P 1'
#
loop_
_entity.id
_entity.type
_entity.pdbx_description
1 polymer ?
#
loop_
_entity_poly.entity_id
_entity_poly.type
_entity_poly.pdbx_seq_one_letter_code
_entity_poly.pdbx_strand_id
1 'polypeptide(L)'
;MAGKRSIFEEVGGAPKPAAPAGGMIDAGRRRLRGPVRAWLIGLFILVTAMIAVGGLTRLTDSGLSITEWRPVTGAMPPTTNAEWEAEFALYRASPEFQLQNSQMDITAFKAIYWWEWGHRQLGRVIGLVWAAGFVFFLAARRMPPGWTGRLLLLGVLGGLQGAIGWWMVASGLTGRMVDVASYRLAVHLGLAFAILGLIAWHVLTLSRGESALMQARRAGDARLAALAGGLAAIGFVQIL
;
A
#
# COMPACT_ATOMS: atom_id res chain seq x y z
N MET A 1 17.28 -51.92 -70.22
CA MET A 1 18.20 -51.32 -69.22
C MET A 1 17.42 -50.32 -68.38
N ALA A 2 16.76 -50.77 -67.32
CA ALA A 2 16.04 -49.89 -66.40
C ALA A 2 16.99 -49.50 -65.25
N GLY A 3 17.36 -48.22 -65.19
CA GLY A 3 18.22 -47.70 -64.14
C GLY A 3 17.55 -47.82 -62.77
N LYS A 4 18.23 -48.45 -61.82
CA LYS A 4 17.83 -48.49 -60.41
C LYS A 4 17.71 -47.05 -59.89
N ARG A 5 16.48 -46.58 -59.64
CA ARG A 5 16.26 -45.34 -58.90
C ARG A 5 16.57 -45.63 -57.42
N SER A 6 17.57 -44.95 -56.88
CA SER A 6 17.87 -44.96 -55.45
C SER A 6 16.66 -44.42 -54.69
N ILE A 7 16.07 -45.24 -53.81
CA ILE A 7 15.00 -44.84 -52.88
C ILE A 7 15.55 -43.98 -51.72
N PHE A 8 16.87 -43.89 -51.60
CA PHE A 8 17.55 -43.09 -50.60
C PHE A 8 18.26 -41.94 -51.31
N GLU A 9 17.48 -40.91 -51.64
CA GLU A 9 18.05 -39.57 -51.80
C GLU A 9 18.39 -39.10 -50.39
N GLU A 10 19.68 -39.05 -50.05
CA GLU A 10 20.12 -38.41 -48.83
C GLU A 10 19.66 -36.95 -48.89
N VAL A 11 18.68 -36.59 -48.08
CA VAL A 11 18.27 -35.20 -47.85
C VAL A 11 19.34 -34.51 -46.99
N GLY A 12 20.59 -34.58 -47.45
CA GLY A 12 21.76 -33.94 -46.87
C GLY A 12 21.85 -32.51 -47.38
N GLY A 13 21.03 -31.62 -46.84
CA GLY A 13 21.08 -30.22 -47.26
C GLY A 13 20.03 -29.28 -46.68
N ALA A 14 19.02 -29.78 -45.96
CA ALA A 14 18.16 -28.88 -45.20
C ALA A 14 18.96 -28.34 -44.01
N PRO A 15 19.25 -27.03 -43.91
CA PRO A 15 19.86 -26.48 -42.70
C PRO A 15 18.96 -26.86 -41.52
N LYS A 16 19.56 -27.50 -40.52
CA LYS A 16 18.88 -27.87 -39.28
C LYS A 16 18.09 -26.63 -38.80
N PRO A 17 16.76 -26.70 -38.64
CA PRO A 17 15.98 -25.55 -38.19
C PRO A 17 16.67 -24.99 -36.95
N ALA A 18 16.99 -23.69 -36.97
CA ALA A 18 17.60 -23.05 -35.82
C ALA A 18 16.77 -23.42 -34.59
N ALA A 19 17.44 -23.95 -33.56
CA ALA A 19 16.75 -24.34 -32.33
C ALA A 19 15.90 -23.15 -31.88
N PRO A 20 14.58 -23.34 -31.65
CA PRO A 20 13.72 -22.22 -31.29
C PRO A 20 14.35 -21.51 -30.09
N ALA A 21 14.57 -20.21 -30.21
CA ALA A 21 15.09 -19.41 -29.12
C ALA A 21 14.09 -19.53 -27.95
N GLY A 22 14.43 -20.35 -26.95
CA GLY A 22 13.59 -20.55 -25.77
C GLY A 22 13.34 -19.22 -25.06
N GLY A 23 12.18 -19.09 -24.42
CA GLY A 23 11.86 -17.91 -23.59
C GLY A 23 11.21 -16.73 -24.33
N MET A 24 10.85 -16.85 -25.61
CA MET A 24 10.09 -15.80 -26.31
C MET A 24 8.71 -15.51 -25.66
N ILE A 25 8.05 -16.53 -25.11
CA ILE A 25 6.77 -16.40 -24.40
C ILE A 25 6.97 -15.69 -23.04
N ASP A 26 8.08 -15.99 -22.36
CA ASP A 26 8.45 -15.35 -21.10
C ASP A 26 8.90 -13.89 -21.28
N ALA A 27 9.55 -13.56 -22.39
CA ALA A 27 10.02 -12.21 -22.70
C ALA A 27 8.86 -11.20 -22.77
N GLY A 28 7.73 -11.59 -23.38
CA GLY A 28 6.50 -10.77 -23.43
C GLY A 28 5.89 -10.54 -22.05
N ARG A 29 5.78 -11.60 -21.23
CA ARG A 29 5.30 -11.49 -19.84
C ARG A 29 6.22 -10.65 -18.97
N ARG A 30 7.55 -10.76 -19.15
CA ARG A 30 8.56 -9.99 -18.39
C ARG A 30 8.47 -8.50 -18.67
N ARG A 31 8.13 -8.08 -19.90
CA ARG A 31 7.96 -6.68 -20.29
C ARG A 31 6.82 -5.97 -19.54
N LEU A 32 5.72 -6.67 -19.23
CA LEU A 32 4.58 -6.08 -18.53
C LEU A 32 4.76 -6.02 -17.00
N ARG A 33 5.59 -6.90 -16.44
CA ARG A 33 5.79 -7.02 -14.99
C ARG A 33 6.67 -5.92 -14.40
N GLY A 34 7.66 -5.43 -15.16
CA GLY A 34 8.58 -4.38 -14.73
C GLY A 34 7.88 -3.07 -14.33
N PRO A 35 7.03 -2.48 -15.20
CA PRO A 35 6.31 -1.25 -14.88
C PRO A 35 5.37 -1.38 -13.68
N VAL A 36 4.59 -2.46 -13.59
CA VAL A 36 3.70 -2.72 -12.44
C VAL A 36 4.51 -2.87 -11.15
N ARG A 37 5.67 -3.52 -11.21
CA ARG A 37 6.59 -3.64 -10.07
C ARG A 37 7.10 -2.27 -9.61
N ALA A 38 7.53 -1.42 -10.54
CA ALA A 38 8.03 -0.08 -10.21
C ALA A 38 6.95 0.78 -9.56
N TRP A 39 5.72 0.72 -10.07
CA TRP A 39 4.56 1.39 -9.45
C TRP A 39 4.27 0.86 -8.03
N LEU A 40 4.31 -0.47 -7.82
CA LEU A 40 4.15 -1.05 -6.48
C LEU A 40 5.29 -0.68 -5.52
N ILE A 41 6.53 -0.53 -6.00
CA ILE A 41 7.64 -0.01 -5.18
C ILE A 41 7.37 1.44 -4.76
N GLY A 42 6.85 2.28 -5.67
CA GLY A 42 6.42 3.63 -5.33
C GLY A 42 5.35 3.63 -4.24
N LEU A 43 4.33 2.79 -4.36
CA LEU A 43 3.31 2.61 -3.33
C LEU A 43 3.89 2.09 -2.01
N PHE A 44 4.84 1.16 -2.05
CA PHE A 44 5.52 0.64 -0.85
C PHE A 44 6.23 1.76 -0.08
N ILE A 45 6.97 2.62 -0.78
CA ILE A 45 7.67 3.75 -0.19
C ILE A 45 6.66 4.74 0.42
N LEU A 46 5.60 5.07 -0.30
CA LEU A 46 4.56 5.98 0.20
C LEU A 46 3.85 5.43 1.44
N VAL A 47 3.48 4.14 1.45
CA VAL A 47 2.84 3.51 2.63
C VAL A 47 3.82 3.44 3.81
N THR A 48 5.11 3.20 3.56
CA THR A 48 6.14 3.25 4.61
C THR A 48 6.23 4.66 5.23
N ALA A 49 6.25 5.70 4.38
CA ALA A 49 6.21 7.08 4.83
C ALA A 49 4.91 7.39 5.61
N MET A 50 3.77 6.86 5.17
CA MET A 50 2.48 7.02 5.85
C MET A 50 2.50 6.44 7.27
N ILE A 51 3.10 5.27 7.45
CA ILE A 51 3.25 4.65 8.77
C ILE A 51 4.18 5.49 9.66
N ALA A 52 5.30 5.99 9.13
CA ALA A 52 6.22 6.84 9.88
C ALA A 52 5.57 8.17 10.30
N VAL A 53 4.90 8.86 9.38
CA VAL A 53 4.17 10.11 9.65
C VAL A 53 3.01 9.87 10.62
N GLY A 54 2.28 8.77 10.47
CA GLY A 54 1.21 8.40 11.41
C GLY A 54 1.74 8.11 12.82
N GLY A 55 2.89 7.42 12.92
CA GLY A 55 3.59 7.20 14.18
C GLY A 55 4.01 8.52 14.85
N LEU A 56 4.56 9.45 14.08
CA LEU A 56 4.87 10.80 14.57
C LEU A 56 3.62 11.57 15.00
N THR A 57 2.52 11.48 14.24
CA THR A 57 1.24 12.12 14.58
C THR A 57 0.72 11.60 15.93
N ARG A 58 0.91 10.30 16.21
CA ARG A 58 0.58 9.73 17.51
C ARG A 58 1.53 10.18 18.62
N LEU A 59 2.84 10.14 18.39
CA LEU A 59 3.85 10.53 19.38
C LEU A 59 3.83 12.03 19.73
N THR A 60 3.23 12.85 18.87
CA THR A 60 3.04 14.29 19.07
C THR A 60 1.64 14.64 19.57
N ASP A 61 0.81 13.63 19.88
CA ASP A 61 -0.59 13.78 20.29
C ASP A 61 -1.38 14.74 19.39
N SER A 62 -1.12 14.67 18.08
CA SER A 62 -1.76 15.50 17.07
C SER A 62 -2.95 14.81 16.40
N GLY A 63 -3.29 13.58 16.82
CA GLY A 63 -4.28 12.73 16.15
C GLY A 63 -5.74 13.20 16.22
N LEU A 64 -6.04 14.22 17.03
CA LEU A 64 -7.38 14.81 17.21
C LEU A 64 -7.43 16.32 16.96
N SER A 65 -6.37 16.90 16.38
CA SER A 65 -6.26 18.33 16.09
C SER A 65 -7.27 18.83 15.03
N ILE A 66 -7.70 17.95 14.11
CA ILE A 66 -8.70 18.23 13.07
C ILE A 66 -9.98 17.46 13.39
N THR A 67 -10.89 18.12 14.10
CA THR A 67 -12.14 17.55 14.59
C THR A 67 -13.16 17.30 13.47
N GLU A 68 -13.07 18.02 12.35
CA GLU A 68 -13.97 17.84 11.22
C GLU A 68 -13.44 16.86 10.16
N TRP A 69 -14.33 15.99 9.68
CA TRP A 69 -14.04 15.13 8.54
C TRP A 69 -14.38 15.85 7.23
N ARG A 70 -13.34 16.35 6.55
CA ARG A 70 -13.46 17.07 5.28
C ARG A 70 -12.69 16.34 4.17
N PRO A 71 -13.30 15.33 3.51
CA PRO A 71 -12.58 14.44 2.57
C PRO A 71 -12.00 15.18 1.37
N VAL A 72 -12.77 16.14 0.84
CA VAL A 72 -12.45 16.92 -0.37
C VAL A 72 -11.98 18.33 -0.02
N THR A 73 -12.72 19.07 0.81
CA THR A 73 -12.39 20.47 1.15
C THR A 73 -11.20 20.58 2.11
N GLY A 74 -10.88 19.54 2.88
CA GLY A 74 -9.69 19.52 3.74
C GLY A 74 -8.38 19.22 3.00
N ALA A 75 -8.38 19.21 1.66
CA ALA A 75 -7.18 19.07 0.84
C ALA A 75 -6.34 20.36 0.82
N MET A 76 -6.95 21.51 1.09
CA MET A 76 -6.25 22.77 1.28
C MET A 76 -6.18 23.08 2.78
N PRO A 77 -5.00 23.40 3.33
CA PRO A 77 -4.88 23.85 4.71
C PRO A 77 -5.43 25.28 4.85
N PRO A 78 -5.72 25.76 6.08
CA PRO A 78 -6.13 27.14 6.32
C PRO A 78 -5.09 28.12 5.77
N THR A 79 -5.52 29.07 4.96
CA THR A 79 -4.65 30.02 4.26
C THR A 79 -4.71 31.41 4.86
N THR A 80 -5.77 31.72 5.61
CA THR A 80 -5.96 33.03 6.25
C THR A 80 -5.94 32.92 7.77
N ASN A 81 -5.60 34.04 8.46
CA ASN A 81 -5.62 34.07 9.93
C ASN A 81 -7.02 33.77 10.50
N ALA A 82 -8.08 34.25 9.84
CA ALA A 82 -9.45 33.99 10.26
C ALA A 82 -9.82 32.49 10.19
N GLU A 83 -9.36 31.77 9.15
CA GLU A 83 -9.56 30.32 9.04
C GLU A 83 -8.78 29.57 10.13
N TRP A 84 -7.54 29.98 10.41
CA TRP A 84 -6.75 29.41 11.51
C TRP A 84 -7.41 29.60 12.87
N GLU A 85 -7.99 30.77 13.13
CA GLU A 85 -8.71 31.04 14.38
C GLU A 85 -10.00 30.23 14.49
N ALA A 86 -10.71 29.99 13.38
CA ALA A 86 -11.90 29.15 13.34
C ALA A 86 -11.58 27.68 13.67
N GLU A 87 -10.55 27.11 13.04
CA GLU A 87 -10.09 25.75 13.33
C GLU A 87 -9.56 25.63 14.76
N PHE A 88 -8.83 26.65 15.26
CA PHE A 88 -8.39 26.66 16.64
C PHE A 88 -9.55 26.78 17.63
N ALA A 89 -10.61 27.52 17.30
CA ALA A 89 -11.82 27.59 18.13
C ALA A 89 -12.52 26.22 18.23
N LEU A 90 -12.58 25.47 17.13
CA LEU A 90 -13.07 24.09 17.11
C LEU A 90 -12.19 23.18 17.97
N TYR A 91 -10.87 23.32 17.87
CA TYR A 91 -9.92 22.57 18.70
C TYR A 91 -10.09 22.88 20.19
N ARG A 92 -10.26 24.16 20.57
CA ARG A 92 -10.50 24.57 21.97
C ARG A 92 -11.78 24.00 22.58
N ALA A 93 -12.77 23.70 21.74
CA ALA A 93 -14.00 23.04 22.17
C ALA A 93 -13.82 21.53 22.40
N SER A 94 -12.71 20.94 21.95
CA SER A 94 -12.44 19.50 22.11
C SER A 94 -12.01 19.13 23.54
N PRO A 95 -12.30 17.89 23.99
CA PRO A 95 -11.82 17.40 25.28
C PRO A 95 -10.28 17.36 25.39
N GLU A 96 -9.57 17.15 24.29
CA GLU A 96 -8.09 17.09 24.28
C GLU A 96 -7.49 18.45 24.65
N PHE A 97 -8.01 19.55 24.08
CA PHE A 97 -7.60 20.90 24.50
C PHE A 97 -7.96 21.18 25.95
N GLN A 98 -9.15 20.79 26.41
CA GLN A 98 -9.61 21.09 27.77
C GLN A 98 -8.87 20.29 28.85
N LEU A 99 -8.42 19.07 28.55
CA LEU A 99 -7.84 18.15 29.52
C LEU A 99 -6.31 18.04 29.46
N GLN A 100 -5.70 18.25 28.29
CA GLN A 100 -4.25 18.08 28.10
C GLN A 100 -3.57 19.37 27.60
N ASN A 101 -4.17 20.06 26.63
CA ASN A 101 -3.52 21.17 25.91
C ASN A 101 -4.07 22.55 26.27
N SER A 102 -4.59 22.76 27.49
CA SER A 102 -5.37 23.95 27.85
C SER A 102 -4.57 25.26 27.86
N GLN A 103 -3.24 25.17 27.84
CA GLN A 103 -2.32 26.30 27.80
C GLN A 103 -1.73 26.53 26.39
N MET A 104 -2.14 25.74 25.39
CA MET A 104 -1.59 25.79 24.04
C MET A 104 -1.99 27.09 23.32
N ASP A 105 -1.02 27.73 22.66
CA ASP A 105 -1.25 28.88 21.80
C ASP A 105 -1.53 28.47 20.35
N ILE A 106 -1.90 29.44 19.50
CA ILE A 106 -2.19 29.18 18.09
C ILE A 106 -0.96 28.68 17.31
N THR A 107 0.26 29.00 17.78
CA THR A 107 1.51 28.57 17.14
C THR A 107 1.74 27.08 17.34
N ALA A 108 1.60 26.60 18.57
CA ALA A 108 1.68 25.19 18.91
C ALA A 108 0.54 24.39 18.25
N PHE A 109 -0.68 24.96 18.18
CA PHE A 109 -1.79 24.37 17.43
C PHE A 109 -1.47 24.17 15.95
N LYS A 110 -0.86 25.16 15.28
CA LYS A 110 -0.44 25.02 13.88
C LYS A 110 0.51 23.84 13.69
N ALA A 111 1.44 23.61 14.61
CA ALA A 111 2.40 22.51 14.51
C ALA A 111 1.70 21.14 14.56
N ILE A 112 0.79 20.91 15.51
CA ILE A 112 0.03 19.65 15.58
C ILE A 112 -0.90 19.49 14.37
N TYR A 113 -1.54 20.57 13.92
CA TYR A 113 -2.41 20.57 12.75
C TYR A 113 -1.66 20.12 11.48
N TRP A 114 -0.42 20.59 11.29
CA TRP A 114 0.39 20.21 10.12
C TRP A 114 0.71 18.71 10.06
N TRP A 115 0.95 18.07 11.22
CA TRP A 115 1.18 16.63 11.28
C TRP A 115 -0.05 15.85 10.87
N GLU A 116 -1.21 16.17 11.46
CA GLU A 116 -2.45 15.47 11.13
C GLU A 116 -2.89 15.74 9.69
N TRP A 117 -2.82 16.99 9.23
CA TRP A 117 -3.12 17.36 7.85
C TRP A 117 -2.19 16.64 6.88
N GLY A 118 -0.89 16.60 7.17
CA GLY A 118 0.13 15.92 6.37
C GLY A 118 -0.14 14.42 6.28
N HIS A 119 -0.52 13.78 7.39
CA HIS A 119 -0.91 12.38 7.42
C HIS A 119 -2.16 12.11 6.55
N ARG A 120 -3.23 12.90 6.72
CA ARG A 120 -4.45 12.79 5.91
C ARG A 120 -4.18 13.02 4.42
N GLN A 121 -3.35 14.02 4.11
CA GLN A 121 -3.00 14.35 2.73
C GLN A 121 -2.15 13.26 2.07
N LEU A 122 -1.21 12.67 2.80
CA LEU A 122 -0.41 11.55 2.32
C LEU A 122 -1.29 10.32 2.02
N GLY A 123 -2.30 10.05 2.86
CA GLY A 123 -3.31 9.02 2.61
C GLY A 123 -4.07 9.25 1.28
N ARG A 124 -4.48 10.49 1.00
CA ARG A 124 -5.11 10.86 -0.29
C ARG A 124 -4.18 10.64 -1.47
N VAL A 125 -2.91 11.06 -1.35
CA VAL A 125 -1.90 10.87 -2.40
C VAL A 125 -1.70 9.39 -2.70
N ILE A 126 -1.62 8.53 -1.68
CA ILE A 126 -1.51 7.08 -1.87
C ILE A 126 -2.71 6.53 -2.63
N GLY A 127 -3.93 6.93 -2.24
CA GLY A 127 -5.16 6.54 -2.93
C GLY A 127 -5.17 6.95 -4.40
N LEU A 128 -4.72 8.18 -4.70
CA LEU A 128 -4.62 8.69 -6.06
C LEU A 128 -3.54 7.98 -6.88
N VAL A 129 -2.34 7.76 -6.33
CA VAL A 129 -1.25 7.02 -7.00
C VAL A 129 -1.68 5.58 -7.28
N TRP A 130 -2.41 4.96 -6.35
CA TRP A 130 -2.98 3.63 -6.56
C TRP A 130 -4.03 3.66 -7.69
N ALA A 131 -5.03 4.55 -7.61
CA ALA A 131 -6.11 4.61 -8.59
C ALA A 131 -5.60 4.94 -9.99
N ALA A 132 -4.72 5.95 -10.11
CA ALA A 132 -4.12 6.35 -11.37
C ALA A 132 -3.31 5.22 -12.00
N GLY A 133 -2.47 4.54 -11.21
CA GLY A 133 -1.69 3.39 -11.71
C GLY A 133 -2.58 2.23 -12.11
N PHE A 134 -3.56 1.86 -11.29
CA PHE A 134 -4.48 0.76 -11.57
C PHE A 134 -5.29 1.01 -12.86
N VAL A 135 -5.91 2.18 -12.99
CA VAL A 135 -6.69 2.56 -14.18
C VAL A 135 -5.78 2.65 -15.40
N PHE A 136 -4.59 3.23 -15.29
CA PHE A 136 -3.63 3.30 -16.39
C PHE A 136 -3.25 1.91 -16.92
N PHE A 137 -2.85 0.97 -16.04
CA PHE A 137 -2.46 -0.38 -16.48
C PHE A 137 -3.64 -1.19 -17.03
N LEU A 138 -4.84 -0.95 -16.52
CA LEU A 138 -6.06 -1.58 -17.01
C LEU A 138 -6.45 -1.04 -18.40
N ALA A 139 -6.52 0.29 -18.56
CA ALA A 139 -6.87 0.95 -19.82
C ALA A 139 -5.84 0.69 -20.92
N ALA A 140 -4.55 0.72 -20.57
CA ALA A 140 -3.46 0.41 -21.51
C ALA A 140 -3.36 -1.09 -21.87
N ARG A 141 -4.18 -1.96 -21.27
CA ARG A 141 -4.09 -3.43 -21.38
C ARG A 141 -2.69 -3.96 -21.08
N ARG A 142 -1.96 -3.29 -20.18
CA ARG A 142 -0.60 -3.63 -19.76
C ARG A 142 -0.57 -4.44 -18.46
N MET A 143 -1.73 -4.86 -17.96
CA MET A 143 -1.85 -5.64 -16.75
C MET A 143 -1.32 -7.08 -16.97
N PRO A 144 -0.38 -7.57 -16.13
CA PRO A 144 0.04 -8.95 -16.22
C PRO A 144 -1.13 -9.93 -15.95
N PRO A 145 -1.21 -11.08 -16.63
CA PRO A 145 -2.31 -12.03 -16.45
C PRO A 145 -2.45 -12.48 -14.99
N GLY A 146 -3.69 -12.42 -14.45
CA GLY A 146 -3.99 -12.81 -13.07
C GLY A 146 -3.63 -11.76 -11.99
N TRP A 147 -3.16 -10.56 -12.37
CA TRP A 147 -2.82 -9.50 -11.42
C TRP A 147 -3.94 -8.50 -11.15
N THR A 148 -4.95 -8.39 -12.01
CA THR A 148 -6.05 -7.42 -11.82
C THR A 148 -6.75 -7.59 -10.48
N GLY A 149 -7.19 -8.81 -10.13
CA GLY A 149 -7.87 -9.06 -8.86
C GLY A 149 -6.99 -8.84 -7.63
N ARG A 150 -5.69 -9.15 -7.74
CA ARG A 150 -4.71 -8.95 -6.67
C ARG A 150 -4.49 -7.46 -6.36
N LEU A 151 -4.37 -6.66 -7.40
CA LEU A 151 -4.20 -5.20 -7.27
C LEU A 151 -5.49 -4.50 -6.86
N LEU A 152 -6.65 -5.03 -7.30
CA LEU A 152 -7.95 -4.57 -6.82
C LEU A 152 -8.12 -4.84 -5.32
N LEU A 153 -7.72 -6.02 -4.84
CA LEU A 153 -7.72 -6.35 -3.42
C LEU A 153 -6.90 -5.34 -2.61
N LEU A 154 -5.71 -4.94 -3.09
CA LEU A 154 -4.92 -3.89 -2.43
C LEU A 154 -5.68 -2.56 -2.33
N GLY A 155 -6.46 -2.20 -3.36
CA GLY A 155 -7.32 -1.02 -3.34
C GLY A 155 -8.45 -1.12 -2.32
N VAL A 156 -9.12 -2.28 -2.26
CA VAL A 156 -10.18 -2.55 -1.28
C VAL A 156 -9.63 -2.48 0.14
N LEU A 157 -8.48 -3.10 0.39
CA LEU A 157 -7.81 -3.04 1.69
C LEU A 157 -7.36 -1.61 2.03
N GLY A 158 -6.87 -0.84 1.06
CA GLY A 158 -6.54 0.58 1.25
C GLY A 158 -7.77 1.45 1.55
N GLY A 159 -8.91 1.17 0.90
CA GLY A 159 -10.18 1.82 1.23
C GLY A 159 -10.67 1.47 2.63
N LEU A 160 -10.57 0.19 3.02
CA LEU A 160 -10.86 -0.27 4.37
C LEU A 160 -9.94 0.38 5.41
N GLN A 161 -8.65 0.54 5.11
CA GLN A 161 -7.69 1.26 5.95
C GLN A 161 -8.15 2.71 6.20
N GLY A 162 -8.56 3.41 5.15
CA GLY A 162 -9.12 4.77 5.27
C GLY A 162 -10.42 4.80 6.09
N ALA A 163 -11.32 3.84 5.90
CA ALA A 163 -12.55 3.73 6.67
C ALA A 163 -12.29 3.47 8.17
N ILE A 164 -11.32 2.61 8.50
CA ILE A 164 -10.89 2.36 9.88
C ILE A 164 -10.25 3.62 10.48
N GLY A 165 -9.43 4.35 9.70
CA GLY A 165 -8.84 5.62 10.14
C GLY A 165 -9.90 6.67 10.45
N TRP A 166 -10.94 6.77 9.62
CA TRP A 166 -12.09 7.63 9.91
C TRP A 166 -12.83 7.19 11.18
N TRP A 167 -13.10 5.89 11.33
CA TRP A 167 -13.76 5.34 12.51
C TRP A 167 -12.96 5.57 13.81
N MET A 168 -11.64 5.54 13.76
CA MET A 168 -10.77 5.93 14.87
C MET A 168 -11.02 7.37 15.31
N VAL A 169 -10.95 8.34 14.38
CA VAL A 169 -11.13 9.76 14.68
C VAL A 169 -12.56 10.07 15.13
N ALA A 170 -13.57 9.60 14.39
CA ALA A 170 -14.98 9.86 14.69
C ALA A 170 -15.38 9.35 16.08
N SER A 171 -14.78 8.26 16.54
CA SER A 171 -15.04 7.73 17.88
C SER A 171 -14.31 8.43 19.01
N GLY A 172 -13.17 9.07 18.74
CA GLY A 172 -12.45 9.89 19.73
C GLY A 172 -13.21 11.16 20.10
N LEU A 173 -14.18 11.57 19.27
CA LEU A 173 -14.99 12.78 19.45
C LEU A 173 -16.26 12.54 20.31
N THR A 174 -16.53 11.31 20.73
CA THR A 174 -17.73 10.97 21.52
C THR A 174 -17.34 10.27 22.83
N GLY A 175 -17.32 11.02 23.95
CA GLY A 175 -17.14 10.48 25.30
C GLY A 175 -16.09 11.19 26.15
N ARG A 176 -15.71 10.56 27.29
CA ARG A 176 -14.68 11.01 28.25
C ARG A 176 -13.25 10.61 27.87
N MET A 177 -13.04 10.07 26.67
CA MET A 177 -11.73 9.56 26.25
C MET A 177 -10.92 10.65 25.57
N VAL A 178 -9.73 10.90 26.11
CA VAL A 178 -8.74 11.86 25.61
C VAL A 178 -7.83 11.22 24.54
N ASP A 179 -8.02 9.92 24.27
CA ASP A 179 -7.21 9.10 23.38
C ASP A 179 -8.06 8.13 22.58
N VAL A 180 -7.64 7.84 21.34
CA VAL A 180 -8.23 6.76 20.54
C VAL A 180 -7.98 5.42 21.24
N ALA A 181 -9.03 4.61 21.40
CA ALA A 181 -8.93 3.31 22.08
C ALA A 181 -7.81 2.44 21.47
N SER A 182 -6.95 1.85 22.31
CA SER A 182 -5.76 1.08 21.90
C SER A 182 -6.07 -0.01 20.86
N TYR A 183 -7.21 -0.69 21.00
CA TYR A 183 -7.63 -1.72 20.03
C TYR A 183 -7.92 -1.16 18.63
N ARG A 184 -8.40 0.09 18.49
CA ARG A 184 -8.68 0.71 17.19
C ARG A 184 -7.40 1.10 16.47
N LEU A 185 -6.45 1.65 17.24
CA LEU A 185 -5.10 1.94 16.76
C LEU A 185 -4.40 0.66 16.32
N ALA A 186 -4.48 -0.41 17.13
CA ALA A 186 -3.90 -1.71 16.80
C ALA A 186 -4.49 -2.29 15.51
N VAL A 187 -5.82 -2.23 15.34
CA VAL A 187 -6.49 -2.69 14.11
C VAL A 187 -6.05 -1.89 12.89
N HIS A 188 -5.98 -0.55 12.99
CA HIS A 188 -5.53 0.30 11.89
C HIS A 188 -4.07 0.06 11.54
N LEU A 189 -3.18 0.06 12.54
CA LEU A 189 -1.76 -0.14 12.33
C LEU A 189 -1.44 -1.56 11.79
N GLY A 190 -2.11 -2.57 12.32
CA GLY A 190 -1.95 -3.95 11.84
C GLY A 190 -2.44 -4.15 10.41
N LEU A 191 -3.55 -3.52 10.02
CA LEU A 191 -3.99 -3.53 8.63
C LEU A 191 -3.02 -2.77 7.72
N ALA A 192 -2.44 -1.64 8.17
CA ALA A 192 -1.37 -0.96 7.44
C ALA A 192 -0.16 -1.86 7.20
N PHE A 193 0.32 -2.57 8.23
CA PHE A 193 1.44 -3.52 8.07
C PHE A 193 1.08 -4.71 7.19
N ALA A 194 -0.16 -5.21 7.26
CA ALA A 194 -0.63 -6.27 6.37
C ALA A 194 -0.64 -5.81 4.90
N ILE A 195 -1.12 -4.59 4.61
CA ILE A 195 -1.07 -3.99 3.27
C ILE A 195 0.39 -3.83 2.82
N LEU A 196 1.27 -3.29 3.67
CA LEU A 196 2.68 -3.11 3.35
C LEU A 196 3.36 -4.46 3.04
N GLY A 197 3.09 -5.49 3.84
CA GLY A 197 3.57 -6.85 3.64
C GLY A 197 3.04 -7.47 2.34
N LEU A 198 1.76 -7.26 2.00
CA LEU A 198 1.19 -7.69 0.74
C LEU A 198 1.85 -6.99 -0.45
N ILE A 199 2.07 -5.68 -0.39
CA ILE A 199 2.78 -4.93 -1.44
C ILE A 199 4.20 -5.48 -1.61
N ALA A 200 4.95 -5.67 -0.51
CA ALA A 200 6.28 -6.24 -0.54
C ALA A 200 6.29 -7.64 -1.19
N TRP A 201 5.35 -8.50 -0.77
CA TRP A 201 5.16 -9.82 -1.36
C TRP A 201 4.88 -9.76 -2.86
N HIS A 202 4.07 -8.80 -3.29
CA HIS A 202 3.73 -8.61 -4.71
C HIS A 202 4.94 -8.12 -5.51
N VAL A 203 5.72 -7.19 -4.98
CA VAL A 203 6.98 -6.71 -5.58
C VAL A 203 7.97 -7.87 -5.75
N LEU A 204 8.18 -8.68 -4.71
CA LEU A 204 9.06 -9.85 -4.74
C LEU A 204 8.54 -10.94 -5.69
N THR A 205 7.23 -11.13 -5.75
CA THR A 205 6.63 -12.06 -6.71
C THR A 205 6.85 -11.58 -8.14
N LEU A 206 6.72 -10.28 -8.42
CA LEU A 206 6.96 -9.70 -9.75
C LEU A 206 8.44 -9.70 -10.15
N SER A 207 9.38 -9.77 -9.19
CA SER A 207 10.81 -9.80 -9.49
C SER A 207 11.31 -11.16 -9.98
N ARG A 208 10.59 -12.25 -9.69
CA ARG A 208 10.98 -13.63 -10.03
C ARG A 208 10.21 -14.18 -11.24
N GLY A 209 10.85 -14.98 -12.09
CA GLY A 209 10.17 -15.72 -13.16
C GLY A 209 9.21 -16.81 -12.63
N GLU A 210 8.26 -17.27 -13.43
CA GLU A 210 7.31 -18.32 -13.02
C GLU A 210 8.04 -19.61 -12.61
N SER A 211 9.08 -20.01 -13.35
CA SER A 211 9.93 -21.16 -13.02
C SER A 211 10.61 -21.02 -11.65
N ALA A 212 11.20 -19.86 -11.36
CA ALA A 212 11.82 -19.56 -10.07
C ALA A 212 10.80 -19.54 -8.91
N LEU A 213 9.57 -19.10 -9.16
CA LEU A 213 8.49 -19.15 -8.17
C LEU A 213 8.05 -20.59 -7.88
N MET A 214 7.95 -21.45 -8.91
CA MET A 214 7.63 -22.87 -8.71
C MET A 214 8.73 -23.59 -7.93
N GLN A 215 10.00 -23.32 -8.23
CA GLN A 215 11.13 -23.87 -7.48
C GLN A 215 11.12 -23.38 -6.03
N ALA A 216 10.91 -22.07 -5.79
CA ALA A 216 10.84 -21.51 -4.45
C ALA A 216 9.69 -22.10 -3.61
N ARG A 217 8.54 -22.42 -4.23
CA ARG A 217 7.43 -23.09 -3.53
C ARG A 217 7.77 -24.53 -3.14
N ARG A 218 8.48 -25.26 -4.01
CA ARG A 218 8.92 -26.63 -3.72
C ARG A 218 10.01 -26.69 -2.65
N ALA A 219 10.89 -25.70 -2.65
CA ALA A 219 11.97 -25.57 -1.66
C ALA A 219 11.52 -24.85 -0.38
N GLY A 220 10.26 -24.45 -0.27
CA GLY A 220 9.74 -23.71 0.87
C GLY A 220 9.64 -24.59 2.11
N ASP A 221 10.10 -24.09 3.25
CA ASP A 221 9.96 -24.75 4.54
C ASP A 221 8.64 -24.29 5.22
N ALA A 222 7.67 -25.22 5.30
CA ALA A 222 6.37 -24.96 5.90
C ALA A 222 6.46 -24.62 7.40
N ARG A 223 7.45 -25.17 8.11
CA ARG A 223 7.67 -24.89 9.53
C ARG A 223 8.18 -23.47 9.72
N LEU A 224 9.15 -23.05 8.92
CA LEU A 224 9.62 -21.66 8.96
C LEU A 224 8.52 -20.67 8.60
N ALA A 225 7.69 -20.99 7.60
CA ALA A 225 6.53 -20.17 7.25
C ALA A 225 5.53 -20.07 8.41
N ALA A 226 5.23 -21.19 9.08
CA ALA A 226 4.35 -21.21 10.25
C ALA A 226 4.94 -20.45 11.43
N LEU A 227 6.23 -20.59 11.71
CA LEU A 227 6.92 -19.85 12.79
C LEU A 227 6.96 -18.35 12.51
N ALA A 228 7.25 -17.95 11.27
CA ALA A 228 7.22 -16.53 10.88
C ALA A 228 5.80 -15.95 10.98
N GLY A 229 4.79 -16.71 10.54
CA GLY A 229 3.38 -16.33 10.71
C GLY A 229 2.96 -16.24 12.18
N GLY A 230 3.42 -17.17 13.01
CA GLY A 230 3.21 -17.17 14.46
C GLY A 230 3.86 -15.97 15.15
N LEU A 231 5.11 -15.65 14.81
CA LEU A 231 5.80 -14.46 15.31
C LEU A 231 5.08 -13.17 14.91
N ALA A 232 4.60 -13.08 13.67
CA ALA A 232 3.81 -11.94 13.21
C ALA A 232 2.48 -11.82 13.98
N ALA A 233 1.81 -12.94 14.24
CA ALA A 233 0.58 -12.97 15.04
C ALA A 233 0.83 -12.56 16.50
N ILE A 234 1.90 -13.07 17.11
CA ILE A 234 2.30 -12.69 18.48
C ILE A 234 2.62 -11.18 18.54
N GLY A 235 3.38 -10.67 17.56
CA GLY A 235 3.68 -9.25 17.46
C GLY A 235 2.42 -8.40 17.33
N PHE A 236 1.43 -8.84 16.54
CA PHE A 236 0.14 -8.16 16.43
C PHE A 236 -0.65 -8.20 17.75
N VAL A 237 -0.69 -9.34 18.44
CA VAL A 237 -1.35 -9.48 19.75
C VAL A 237 -0.69 -8.59 20.81
N GLN A 238 0.62 -8.38 20.75
CA GLN A 238 1.33 -7.48 21.67
C GLN A 238 0.93 -6.00 21.50
N ILE A 239 0.41 -5.63 20.32
CA ILE A 239 -0.01 -4.25 20.03
C ILE A 239 -1.45 -3.97 20.50
N LEU A 240 -2.28 -5.01 20.69
CA LEU A 240 -3.66 -4.91 21.18
C LEU A 240 -3.73 -4.59 22.68
#